data_AF-B7Q3A3-F1
#
_entry.id   AF-B7Q3A3-F1
#
_cell.length_a   1.000
_cell.length_b   1.000
_cell.length_c   1.000
_cell.angle_alpha   90.00
_cell.angle_beta   90.00
_cell.angle_gamma   90.00
#
_symmetry.space_group_name_H-M   'P 1'
#
loop_
_entity.id
_entity.type
_entity.pdbx_description
1 polymer ?
#
loop_
_entity_poly.entity_id
_entity_poly.type
_entity_poly.pdbx_seq_one_letter_code
_entity_poly.pdbx_strand_id
1 'polypeptide(L)'
;MNSVAYAVYTENNDSVCEELRQLGHTAHAFQCDVTSEEQVEAVGNRVLGAVGRVDVLVNNAGVAMSKGLLALKHSQIRPAILRGFSV
;
A
#
# COMPACT_ATOMS: atom_id res chain seq x y z
N MET A 1 15.33 -16.70 4.43
CA MET A 1 15.35 -15.87 3.22
C MET A 1 14.17 -14.92 3.37
N ASN A 2 14.41 -13.61 3.44
CA ASN A 2 13.36 -12.64 3.82
C ASN A 2 12.53 -12.31 2.57
N SER A 3 11.21 -12.45 2.67
CA SER A 3 10.26 -12.11 1.60
C SER A 3 9.64 -10.75 1.86
N VAL A 4 9.44 -9.96 0.81
CA VAL A 4 8.80 -8.65 0.89
C VAL A 4 7.58 -8.63 -0.01
N ALA A 5 6.46 -8.11 0.48
CA ALA A 5 5.24 -7.90 -0.29
C ALA A 5 4.90 -6.41 -0.32
N TYR A 6 4.47 -5.93 -1.49
CA TYR A 6 4.01 -4.56 -1.71
C TYR A 6 2.54 -4.56 -2.10
N ALA A 7 1.77 -3.65 -1.51
CA ALA A 7 0.36 -3.42 -1.84
C ALA A 7 0.11 -1.92 -2.05
N VAL A 8 -0.11 -1.49 -3.29
CA VAL A 8 -0.41 -0.07 -3.63
C VAL A 8 -1.35 0.00 -4.84
N TYR A 9 -2.13 1.08 -4.91
CA TYR A 9 -3.16 1.38 -5.92
C TYR A 9 -2.63 1.51 -7.37
N THR A 10 -1.37 1.89 -7.62
CA THR A 10 -0.91 2.33 -8.95
C THR A 10 0.14 1.42 -9.63
N GLU A 11 0.19 1.54 -10.95
CA GLU A 11 0.80 0.73 -12.03
C GLU A 11 2.33 0.51 -12.01
N ASN A 12 3.03 0.62 -10.87
CA ASN A 12 4.50 0.50 -10.85
C ASN A 12 5.07 -0.42 -9.76
N ASN A 13 4.24 -1.27 -9.14
CA ASN A 13 4.72 -2.24 -8.16
C ASN A 13 5.52 -3.38 -8.81
N ASP A 14 5.22 -3.71 -10.07
CA ASP A 14 5.86 -4.83 -10.76
C ASP A 14 7.33 -4.55 -11.11
N SER A 15 7.66 -3.32 -11.54
CA SER A 15 9.04 -2.92 -11.84
C SER A 15 9.94 -2.99 -10.60
N VAL A 16 9.46 -2.48 -9.46
CA VAL A 16 10.18 -2.57 -8.18
C VAL A 16 10.35 -4.03 -7.74
N CYS A 17 9.31 -4.86 -7.91
CA CYS A 17 9.44 -6.29 -7.61
C CYS A 17 10.47 -6.98 -8.52
N GLU A 18 10.56 -6.59 -9.79
CA GLU A 18 11.53 -7.13 -10.72
C GLU A 18 12.96 -6.73 -10.37
N GLU A 19 13.20 -5.47 -10.02
CA GLU A 19 14.49 -5.00 -9.50
C GLU A 19 14.92 -5.79 -8.26
N LEU A 20 14.01 -5.98 -7.29
CA LEU A 20 14.30 -6.75 -6.08
C LEU A 20 14.60 -8.22 -6.37
N ARG A 21 13.90 -8.83 -7.33
CA ARG A 21 14.17 -10.20 -7.78
C ARG A 21 15.54 -10.32 -8.44
N GLN A 22 15.94 -9.34 -9.25
CA GLN A 22 17.28 -9.29 -9.86
C GLN A 22 18.40 -9.19 -8.81
N LEU A 23 18.13 -8.57 -7.66
CA LEU A 23 19.02 -8.52 -6.50
C LEU A 23 19.01 -9.81 -5.65
N GLY A 24 18.23 -10.84 -6.05
CA GLY A 24 18.16 -12.13 -5.36
C GLY A 24 17.15 -12.17 -4.20
N HIS A 25 16.24 -11.20 -4.11
CA HIS A 25 15.16 -11.19 -3.12
C HIS A 25 13.87 -11.82 -3.65
N THR A 26 13.01 -12.25 -2.73
CA THR A 26 11.63 -12.63 -3.05
C THR A 26 10.73 -11.41 -2.90
N ALA A 27 10.08 -11.01 -3.98
CA ALA A 27 9.18 -9.84 -4.02
C ALA A 27 7.85 -10.17 -4.69
N HIS A 28 6.75 -9.72 -4.11
CA HIS A 28 5.39 -9.88 -4.63
C HIS A 28 4.67 -8.53 -4.69
N ALA A 29 3.98 -8.28 -5.81
CA ALA A 29 3.14 -7.10 -6.01
C ALA A 29 1.66 -7.50 -5.92
N PHE A 30 0.89 -6.72 -5.16
CA PHE A 30 -0.56 -6.84 -5.08
C PHE A 30 -1.20 -5.48 -5.36
N GLN A 31 -2.18 -5.44 -6.25
CA GLN A 31 -3.00 -4.24 -6.43
C GLN A 31 -4.04 -4.17 -5.31
N CYS A 32 -4.15 -3.02 -4.65
CA CYS A 32 -5.10 -2.78 -3.57
C CYS A 32 -5.50 -1.31 -3.51
N ASP A 33 -6.80 -1.00 -3.54
CA ASP A 33 -7.30 0.26 -3.01
C ASP A 33 -7.38 0.17 -1.49
N VAL A 34 -6.41 0.79 -0.81
CA VAL A 34 -6.33 0.79 0.67
C VAL A 34 -7.47 1.57 1.34
N THR A 35 -8.30 2.29 0.57
CA THR A 35 -9.53 2.91 1.09
C THR A 35 -10.74 1.96 1.10
N SER A 36 -10.59 0.76 0.53
CA SER A 36 -11.60 -0.30 0.51
C SER A 36 -11.23 -1.42 1.48
N GLU A 37 -11.98 -1.54 2.58
CA GLU A 37 -11.78 -2.57 3.61
C GLU A 37 -11.82 -3.99 3.03
N GLU A 38 -12.77 -4.26 2.13
CA GLU A 38 -12.91 -5.55 1.43
C GLU A 38 -11.66 -5.90 0.62
N GLN A 39 -11.08 -4.94 -0.10
CA GLN A 39 -9.86 -5.18 -0.87
C GLN A 39 -8.65 -5.41 0.04
N VAL A 40 -8.55 -4.68 1.15
CA VAL A 40 -7.48 -4.84 2.15
C VAL A 40 -7.52 -6.25 2.74
N GLU A 41 -8.70 -6.74 3.12
CA GLU A 41 -8.87 -8.11 3.64
C GLU A 41 -8.49 -9.16 2.59
N ALA A 42 -8.98 -9.01 1.35
CA ALA A 42 -8.66 -9.91 0.26
C ALA A 42 -7.16 -9.98 -0.05
N VAL A 43 -6.47 -8.83 -0.06
CA VAL A 43 -5.02 -8.78 -0.28
C VAL A 43 -4.26 -9.35 0.92
N GLY A 44 -4.70 -9.11 2.16
CA GLY A 44 -4.12 -9.71 3.35
C GLY A 44 -4.08 -11.24 3.27
N ASN A 45 -5.19 -11.85 2.87
CA ASN A 45 -5.26 -13.30 2.66
C ASN A 45 -4.30 -13.80 1.57
N ARG A 46 -4.19 -13.06 0.45
CA ARG A 46 -3.27 -13.39 -0.64
C ARG A 46 -1.80 -13.26 -0.23
N VAL A 47 -1.46 -12.23 0.56
CA VAL A 47 -0.12 -12.03 1.10
C VAL A 47 0.24 -13.22 2.00
N LEU A 48 -0.61 -13.57 2.97
CA LEU A 48 -0.38 -14.71 3.85
C LEU A 48 -0.18 -16.03 3.09
N GLY A 49 -0.93 -16.24 2.00
CA GLY A 49 -0.75 -17.41 1.13
C GLY A 49 0.58 -17.42 0.36
N ALA A 50 1.09 -16.26 -0.04
CA ALA A 50 2.31 -16.14 -0.84
C ALA A 50 3.60 -16.08 0.00
N VAL A 51 3.58 -15.35 1.12
CA VAL A 51 4.77 -15.11 1.95
C VAL A 51 4.76 -15.89 3.26
N GLY A 52 3.63 -16.49 3.64
CA GLY A 52 3.46 -17.15 4.92
C GLY A 52 3.26 -16.15 6.06
N ARG A 53 4.11 -16.22 7.08
CA ARG A 53 4.03 -15.32 8.24
C ARG A 53 4.51 -13.92 7.87
N VAL A 54 3.75 -12.90 8.29
CA VAL A 54 4.15 -11.49 8.16
C VAL A 54 4.84 -11.03 9.44
N ASP A 55 6.08 -10.57 9.30
CA ASP A 55 6.90 -10.03 10.40
C ASP A 55 6.70 -8.52 10.60
N VAL A 56 6.51 -7.79 9.50
CA VAL A 56 6.45 -6.33 9.47
C VAL A 56 5.34 -5.90 8.53
N LEU A 57 4.51 -4.97 8.99
CA LEU A 57 3.53 -4.25 8.17
C LEU A 57 3.93 -2.78 8.11
N VAL A 58 3.99 -2.22 6.90
CA VAL A 58 4.30 -0.80 6.69
C VAL A 58 3.14 -0.14 5.96
N ASN A 59 2.37 0.68 6.66
CA ASN A 59 1.24 1.42 6.12
C ASN A 59 1.74 2.70 5.42
N ASN A 60 2.46 2.55 4.30
CA ASN A 60 3.13 3.66 3.61
C ASN A 60 2.30 4.26 2.45
N ALA A 61 1.08 3.79 2.18
CA ALA A 61 0.28 4.25 1.05
C ALA A 61 -0.30 5.66 1.32
N GLY A 62 0.28 6.71 0.72
CA GLY A 62 -0.16 8.08 0.96
C GLY A 62 -0.19 8.94 -0.31
N VAL A 63 -1.20 9.78 -0.44
CA VAL A 63 -1.30 10.85 -1.44
C VAL A 63 -1.41 12.19 -0.71
N ALA A 64 -0.39 13.02 -0.86
CA ALA A 64 -0.40 14.37 -0.28
C ALA A 64 -1.32 15.31 -1.08
N MET A 65 -2.09 16.14 -0.38
CA MET A 65 -2.83 17.25 -0.98
C MET A 65 -2.11 18.58 -0.72
N SER A 66 -1.95 19.41 -1.75
CA SER A 66 -1.20 20.68 -1.68
C SER A 66 -2.00 21.87 -1.12
N LYS A 67 -3.14 21.65 -0.47
CA LYS A 67 -3.97 22.72 0.10
C LYS A 67 -3.65 22.92 1.58
N GLY A 68 -3.51 24.18 2.01
CA GLY A 68 -3.41 24.52 3.42
C GLY A 68 -4.68 24.12 4.19
N LEU A 69 -4.52 23.75 5.46
CA LEU A 69 -5.60 23.22 6.31
C LEU A 69 -6.86 24.11 6.32
N LEU A 70 -6.68 25.43 6.40
CA LEU A 70 -7.79 26.41 6.43
C LEU A 70 -8.52 26.55 5.09
N ALA A 71 -7.94 26.05 4.00
CA ALA A 71 -8.54 26.11 2.66
C ALA A 71 -9.32 24.83 2.29
N LEU A 72 -9.37 23.83 3.18
CA LEU A 72 -10.12 22.60 2.96
C LEU A 72 -11.61 22.82 3.26
N LYS A 73 -12.48 22.36 2.33
CA LYS A 73 -13.92 22.23 2.62
C LYS A 73 -14.14 21.03 3.53
N HIS A 74 -15.22 21.03 4.31
CA HIS A 74 -15.57 19.91 5.20
C HIS A 74 -15.61 18.55 4.48
N SER A 75 -16.18 18.52 3.26
CA SER A 75 -16.21 17.32 2.40
C SER A 75 -14.83 16.79 2.00
N GLN A 76 -13.78 17.61 2.13
CA GLN A 76 -12.42 17.29 1.75
C GLN A 76 -11.57 16.85 2.95
N ILE A 77 -12.01 17.10 4.19
CA ILE A 77 -11.23 16.79 5.40
C ILE A 77 -11.05 15.27 5.56
N ARG A 78 -12.14 14.50 5.51
CA ARG A 78 -12.07 13.03 5.65
C ARG A 78 -11.19 12.38 4.57
N PRO A 79 -11.37 12.68 3.27
CA PRO A 79 -10.46 12.19 2.23
C PRO A 79 -9.01 12.65 2.41
N ALA A 80 -8.77 13.89 2.88
CA ALA A 80 -7.43 14.40 3.15
C ALA A 80 -6.68 13.56 4.16
N ILE A 81 -7.35 13.20 5.26
CA ILE A 81 -6.75 12.47 6.37
C ILE A 81 -6.51 11.02 5.96
N LEU A 82 -7.54 10.35 5.44
CA LEU A 82 -7.46 8.93 5.09
C LEU A 82 -6.47 8.63 3.95
N ARG A 83 -6.21 9.59 3.06
CA ARG A 83 -5.24 9.43 1.98
C ARG A 83 -3.87 10.03 2.30
N GLY A 84 -3.78 11.03 3.17
CA GLY A 84 -2.52 11.70 3.49
C GLY A 84 -1.67 10.97 4.54
N PHE A 85 -2.31 10.19 5.40
CA PHE A 85 -1.67 9.42 6.46
C PHE A 85 -2.28 8.02 6.40
N SER A 86 -1.61 7.06 5.77
CA SER A 86 -2.04 5.66 5.89
C SER A 86 -2.01 5.28 7.38
N VAL A 87 -3.14 4.78 7.89
CA VAL A 87 -3.31 4.24 9.25
C VAL A 87 -2.50 2.97 9.42
#